data_AF-A0A520C5H9-F1
#
_entry.id   AF-A0A520C5H9-F1
#
_cell.length_a   1.000
_cell.length_b   1.000
_cell.length_c   1.000
_cell.angle_alpha   90.00
_cell.angle_beta   90.00
_cell.angle_gamma   90.00
#
_symmetry.space_group_name_H-M   'P 1'
#
loop_
_entity.id
_entity.type
_entity.pdbx_description
1 polymer ?
#
loop_
_entity_poly.entity_id
_entity_poly.type
_entity_poly.pdbx_seq_one_letter_code
_entity_poly.pdbx_strand_id
1 'polypeptide(L)'
;MSKDYKFWKFIGALWICFPVVLFAFSCGAQITASSSSSKGLKDFYQNYFSIGVAVSSKNLIGDEAQLIKKEFNSITAENAMKMGSLQPREGQFNWQEADSIINFAVKNNIKVRGHNLCWHEQTPARIFKGQDGKEVTKAVLLDRLKAHITTVVNRYKGKIYAWDVVNEAIDDNTSQYLRNSKWYQICGEDFIVKAFEYAHAADPTAKLYYNDYNTERPEKRERIY
;
A
#
# COMPACT_ATOMS: atom_id res chain seq x y z
N MET A 1 -48.29 65.89 37.03
CA MET A 1 -49.58 66.61 37.03
C MET A 1 -50.44 65.97 35.94
N SER A 2 -51.10 64.84 36.23
CA SER A 2 -52.51 64.76 36.62
C SER A 2 -53.44 65.54 35.68
N LYS A 3 -54.20 64.81 34.85
CA LYS A 3 -55.66 64.77 34.96
C LYS A 3 -56.23 63.57 34.19
N ASP A 4 -56.78 62.66 34.98
CA ASP A 4 -57.63 61.54 34.59
C ASP A 4 -58.98 62.02 34.07
N TYR A 5 -59.55 61.30 33.11
CA TYR A 5 -61.00 61.15 32.99
C TYR A 5 -61.35 59.69 32.69
N LYS A 6 -61.99 59.05 33.66
CA LYS A 6 -62.69 57.76 33.54
C LYS A 6 -64.08 58.01 32.97
N PHE A 7 -64.54 57.18 32.04
CA PHE A 7 -65.97 56.86 31.91
C PHE A 7 -66.18 55.38 31.55
N TRP A 8 -67.32 54.88 31.99
CA TRP A 8 -67.63 53.50 32.35
C TRP A 8 -68.47 52.77 31.28
N LYS A 9 -68.32 51.43 31.29
CA LYS A 9 -69.30 50.37 30.95
C LYS A 9 -69.76 50.22 29.49
N PHE A 10 -69.69 48.98 28.96
CA PHE A 10 -70.86 48.10 28.83
C PHE A 10 -70.46 46.66 28.49
N ILE A 11 -71.30 45.74 28.93
CA ILE A 11 -71.21 44.28 28.90
C ILE A 11 -71.54 43.75 27.51
N GLY A 12 -70.82 42.72 27.05
CA GLY A 12 -71.18 41.92 25.88
C GLY A 12 -70.56 40.53 25.97
N ALA A 13 -71.30 39.58 26.55
CA ALA A 13 -70.99 38.17 26.41
C ALA A 13 -71.34 37.73 24.98
N LEU A 14 -70.38 37.20 24.24
CA LEU A 14 -70.62 36.54 22.95
C LEU A 14 -70.04 35.12 22.99
N TRP A 15 -70.90 34.19 22.60
CA TRP A 15 -70.68 32.75 22.56
C TRP A 15 -69.75 32.30 21.43
N ILE A 16 -68.89 31.34 21.77
CA ILE A 16 -68.47 30.14 21.01
C ILE A 16 -67.87 30.32 19.61
N CYS A 17 -66.60 29.91 19.49
CA CYS A 17 -66.14 28.94 18.47
C CYS A 17 -64.75 28.42 18.88
N PHE A 18 -64.67 27.21 19.42
CA PHE A 18 -63.41 26.49 19.54
C PHE A 18 -63.01 26.01 18.14
N PRO A 19 -61.85 26.40 17.58
CA PRO A 19 -61.35 25.73 16.41
C PRO A 19 -60.94 24.31 16.82
N VAL A 20 -61.63 23.32 16.29
CA VAL A 20 -61.15 21.93 16.30
C VAL A 20 -59.88 21.91 15.48
N VAL A 21 -58.73 21.94 16.16
CA VAL A 21 -57.43 21.66 15.54
C VAL A 21 -57.39 20.15 15.29
N LEU A 22 -57.78 19.74 14.08
CA LEU A 22 -57.48 18.41 13.56
C LEU A 22 -55.97 18.32 13.36
N PHE A 23 -55.25 17.83 14.37
CA PHE A 23 -53.90 17.31 14.17
C PHE A 23 -54.02 16.02 13.36
N ALA A 24 -53.91 16.14 12.04
CA ALA A 24 -53.59 15.00 11.20
C ALA A 24 -52.19 14.51 11.60
N PHE A 25 -52.14 13.49 12.46
CA PHE A 25 -50.94 12.69 12.64
C PHE A 25 -50.70 11.94 11.33
N SER A 26 -50.03 12.60 10.39
CA SER A 26 -49.33 11.90 9.32
C SER A 26 -48.24 11.09 9.99
N CYS A 27 -48.50 9.80 10.19
CA CYS A 27 -47.47 8.82 10.50
C CYS A 27 -46.62 8.66 9.23
N GLY A 28 -45.80 9.67 8.95
CA GLY A 28 -44.75 9.57 7.96
C GLY A 28 -43.73 8.60 8.52
N ALA A 29 -43.75 7.36 8.00
CA ALA A 29 -42.63 6.45 8.19
C ALA A 29 -41.39 7.18 7.69
N GLN A 30 -40.56 7.67 8.62
CA GLN A 30 -39.21 8.09 8.30
C GLN A 30 -38.51 6.82 7.82
N ILE A 31 -38.38 6.70 6.49
CA ILE A 31 -37.40 5.82 5.90
C ILE A 31 -36.06 6.35 6.41
N THR A 32 -35.58 5.79 7.50
CA THR A 32 -34.17 5.93 7.87
C THR A 32 -33.42 5.30 6.72
N ALA A 33 -32.97 6.12 5.77
CA ALA A 33 -31.99 5.70 4.79
C ALA A 33 -30.87 5.04 5.61
N SER A 34 -30.71 3.72 5.44
CA SER A 34 -29.60 2.99 6.01
C SER A 34 -28.35 3.78 5.62
N SER A 35 -27.68 4.40 6.59
CA SER A 35 -26.44 5.10 6.34
C SER A 35 -25.51 4.06 5.76
N SER A 36 -25.32 4.07 4.44
CA SER A 36 -24.32 3.21 3.82
C SER A 36 -23.04 3.50 4.56
N SER A 37 -22.52 2.50 5.26
CA SER A 37 -21.36 2.66 6.13
C SER A 37 -20.27 3.35 5.33
N SER A 38 -19.89 4.57 5.75
CA SER A 38 -18.80 5.32 5.15
C SER A 38 -17.43 4.65 5.40
N LYS A 39 -17.40 3.65 6.29
CA LYS A 39 -16.19 2.90 6.64
C LYS A 39 -15.81 1.93 5.51
N GLY A 40 -14.53 1.93 5.16
CA GLY A 40 -13.90 0.88 4.36
C GLY A 40 -13.19 -0.16 5.23
N LEU A 41 -12.65 -1.21 4.61
CA LEU A 41 -11.93 -2.31 5.27
C LEU A 41 -10.83 -1.80 6.20
N LYS A 42 -10.02 -0.84 5.74
CA LYS A 42 -8.96 -0.21 6.55
C LYS A 42 -9.46 0.36 7.89
N ASP A 43 -10.70 0.83 7.96
CA ASP A 43 -11.25 1.48 9.16
C ASP A 43 -11.68 0.44 10.21
N PHE A 44 -12.10 -0.75 9.76
CA PHE A 44 -12.41 -1.87 10.66
C PHE A 44 -11.15 -2.46 11.29
N TYR A 45 -10.02 -2.43 10.57
CA TYR A 45 -8.75 -3.02 11.01
C TYR A 45 -7.71 -2.02 11.52
N GLN A 46 -8.04 -0.72 11.60
CA GLN A 46 -7.08 0.36 11.90
C GLN A 46 -6.27 0.16 13.19
N ASN A 47 -6.84 -0.52 14.19
CA ASN A 47 -6.20 -0.78 15.49
C ASN A 47 -5.32 -2.04 15.49
N TYR A 48 -5.33 -2.84 14.41
CA TYR A 48 -4.63 -4.11 14.33
C TYR A 48 -3.47 -4.06 13.33
N PHE A 49 -3.76 -3.77 12.07
CA PHE A 49 -2.77 -3.74 10.99
C PHE A 49 -3.28 -2.95 9.77
N SER A 50 -2.36 -2.61 8.87
CA SER A 50 -2.72 -1.96 7.60
C SER A 50 -3.39 -2.94 6.64
N ILE A 51 -4.39 -2.48 5.90
CA ILE A 51 -5.07 -3.23 4.84
C ILE A 51 -4.46 -2.80 3.51
N GLY A 52 -3.81 -3.75 2.85
CA GLY A 52 -3.02 -3.53 1.65
C GLY A 52 -3.65 -4.11 0.39
N VAL A 53 -3.31 -3.54 -0.77
CA VAL A 53 -3.67 -4.07 -2.10
C VAL A 53 -2.51 -3.90 -3.08
N ALA A 54 -2.32 -4.88 -3.97
CA ALA A 54 -1.39 -4.78 -5.08
C ALA A 54 -2.03 -3.98 -6.23
N VAL A 55 -1.27 -3.07 -6.84
CA VAL A 55 -1.80 -2.18 -7.89
C VAL A 55 -0.82 -2.04 -9.06
N SER A 56 -1.37 -1.69 -10.22
CA SER A 56 -0.62 -1.12 -11.35
C SER A 56 -1.13 0.29 -11.66
N SER A 57 -0.45 0.99 -12.57
CA SER A 57 -0.78 2.38 -12.93
C SER A 57 -2.22 2.56 -13.44
N LYS A 58 -2.81 1.52 -14.05
CA LYS A 58 -4.20 1.51 -14.53
C LYS A 58 -5.23 1.65 -13.40
N ASN A 59 -4.90 1.16 -12.20
CA ASN A 59 -5.82 1.17 -11.06
C ASN A 59 -5.88 2.54 -10.36
N LEU A 60 -5.02 3.49 -10.73
CA LEU A 60 -4.86 4.77 -10.03
C LEU A 60 -5.83 5.86 -10.50
N ILE A 61 -6.77 5.51 -11.38
CA ILE A 61 -7.81 6.40 -11.92
C ILE A 61 -9.21 5.77 -11.81
N GLY A 62 -10.25 6.58 -12.03
CA GLY A 62 -11.63 6.11 -12.07
C GLY A 62 -12.13 5.46 -10.78
N ASP A 63 -13.01 4.48 -10.92
CA ASP A 63 -13.68 3.81 -9.80
C ASP A 63 -12.72 2.97 -8.96
N GLU A 64 -11.71 2.35 -9.59
CA GLU A 64 -10.67 1.59 -8.87
C GLU A 64 -9.88 2.49 -7.93
N ALA A 65 -9.54 3.71 -8.35
CA ALA A 65 -8.87 4.68 -7.47
C ALA A 65 -9.73 5.07 -6.26
N GLN A 66 -11.05 5.19 -6.44
CA GLN A 66 -11.97 5.48 -5.34
C GLN A 66 -12.06 4.29 -4.39
N LEU A 67 -12.14 3.08 -4.93
CA LEU A 67 -12.12 1.84 -4.15
C LEU A 67 -10.82 1.73 -3.33
N ILE A 68 -9.66 1.98 -3.96
CA ILE A 68 -8.36 1.95 -3.26
C ILE A 68 -8.36 2.92 -2.07
N LYS A 69 -8.74 4.17 -2.31
CA LYS A 69 -8.76 5.20 -1.25
C LYS A 69 -9.77 4.89 -0.15
N LYS A 70 -10.89 4.25 -0.47
CA LYS A 70 -11.91 3.88 0.51
C LYS A 70 -11.45 2.71 1.37
N GLU A 71 -10.99 1.64 0.75
CA GLU A 71 -10.83 0.34 1.41
C GLU A 71 -9.42 0.10 1.98
N PHE A 72 -8.38 0.75 1.45
CA PHE A 72 -6.98 0.41 1.75
C PHE A 72 -6.18 1.60 2.31
N ASN A 73 -5.19 1.30 3.15
CA ASN A 73 -4.21 2.27 3.70
C ASN A 73 -2.75 1.85 3.47
N SER A 74 -2.53 0.82 2.66
CA SER A 74 -1.23 0.44 2.12
C SER A 74 -1.38 -0.03 0.67
N ILE A 75 -0.37 0.19 -0.16
CA ILE A 75 -0.29 -0.40 -1.50
C ILE A 75 1.07 -1.02 -1.77
N THR A 76 1.10 -1.96 -2.70
CA THR A 76 2.31 -2.58 -3.25
C THR A 76 2.24 -2.49 -4.77
N ALA A 77 3.32 -2.11 -5.44
CA ALA A 77 3.36 -2.17 -6.91
C ALA A 77 3.41 -3.64 -7.35
N GLU A 78 2.44 -4.08 -8.14
CA GLU A 78 2.33 -5.49 -8.57
C GLU A 78 3.54 -5.93 -9.42
N ASN A 79 3.99 -5.06 -10.32
CA ASN A 79 5.12 -5.33 -11.22
C ASN A 79 6.08 -4.15 -11.39
N ALA A 80 5.59 -2.91 -11.33
CA ALA A 80 6.35 -1.72 -11.71
C ALA A 80 7.66 -1.49 -10.92
N MET A 81 7.80 -2.10 -9.75
CA MET A 81 8.99 -1.97 -8.90
C MET A 81 9.89 -3.22 -8.89
N LYS A 82 9.54 -4.28 -9.65
CA LYS A 82 10.41 -5.44 -9.84
C LYS A 82 11.59 -5.05 -10.73
N MET A 83 12.77 -5.63 -10.48
CA MET A 83 14.02 -5.26 -11.17
C MET A 83 13.88 -5.27 -12.70
N GLY A 84 13.18 -6.25 -13.29
CA GLY A 84 12.97 -6.35 -14.74
C GLY A 84 12.18 -5.22 -15.34
N SER A 85 11.14 -4.75 -14.65
CA SER A 85 10.32 -3.62 -15.08
C SER A 85 11.02 -2.29 -14.82
N LEU A 86 11.64 -2.17 -13.64
CA LEU A 86 12.21 -0.92 -13.15
C LEU A 86 13.60 -0.62 -13.74
N GLN A 87 14.42 -1.64 -13.96
CA GLN A 87 15.78 -1.52 -14.47
C GLN A 87 16.07 -2.62 -15.52
N PRO A 88 15.44 -2.57 -16.72
CA PRO A 88 15.58 -3.61 -17.74
C PRO A 88 17.03 -3.76 -18.26
N ARG A 89 17.86 -2.72 -18.12
CA ARG A 89 19.29 -2.73 -18.45
C ARG A 89 20.07 -2.07 -17.33
N GLU A 90 21.29 -2.55 -17.09
CA GLU A 90 22.19 -1.97 -16.09
C GLU A 90 22.33 -0.45 -16.27
N GLY A 91 22.09 0.32 -15.20
CA GLY A 91 22.09 1.80 -15.22
C GLY A 91 20.91 2.49 -15.89
N GLN A 92 20.00 1.77 -16.58
CA GLN A 92 18.85 2.36 -17.28
C GLN A 92 17.55 2.01 -16.57
N PHE A 93 16.89 3.03 -16.02
CA PHE A 93 15.70 2.87 -15.20
C PHE A 93 14.45 3.43 -15.85
N ASN A 94 13.35 2.69 -15.71
CA ASN A 94 12.01 3.07 -16.14
C ASN A 94 11.19 3.51 -14.93
N TRP A 95 11.28 4.79 -14.58
CA TRP A 95 10.65 5.31 -13.35
C TRP A 95 9.15 5.59 -13.48
N GLN A 96 8.63 5.71 -14.70
CA GLN A 96 7.30 6.28 -14.96
C GLN A 96 6.17 5.59 -14.16
N GLU A 97 6.08 4.26 -14.22
CA GLU A 97 5.00 3.53 -13.53
C GLU A 97 5.20 3.51 -12.02
N ALA A 98 6.42 3.23 -11.55
CA ALA A 98 6.73 3.22 -10.13
C ALA A 98 6.47 4.61 -9.50
N ASP A 99 6.93 5.68 -10.12
CA ASP A 99 6.68 7.05 -9.65
C ASP A 99 5.20 7.39 -9.63
N SER A 100 4.42 6.94 -10.62
CA SER A 100 2.97 7.14 -10.62
C SER A 100 2.30 6.51 -9.39
N ILE A 101 2.67 5.26 -9.07
CA ILE A 101 2.16 4.55 -7.89
C ILE A 101 2.59 5.24 -6.59
N ILE A 102 3.87 5.60 -6.45
CA ILE A 102 4.38 6.30 -5.26
C ILE A 102 3.70 7.66 -5.08
N ASN A 103 3.55 8.43 -6.15
CA ASN A 103 2.92 9.75 -6.09
C ASN A 103 1.44 9.63 -5.74
N PHE A 104 0.73 8.63 -6.27
CA PHE A 104 -0.65 8.35 -5.86
C PHE A 104 -0.73 8.04 -4.37
N ALA A 105 0.17 7.20 -3.86
CA ALA A 105 0.18 6.85 -2.44
C ALA A 105 0.44 8.08 -1.55
N VAL A 106 1.49 8.84 -1.84
CA VAL A 106 1.87 10.05 -1.09
C VAL A 106 0.72 11.07 -1.10
N LYS A 107 0.12 11.35 -2.26
CA LYS A 107 -0.98 12.32 -2.40
C LYS A 107 -2.20 11.94 -1.56
N ASN A 108 -2.44 10.65 -1.35
CA ASN A 108 -3.61 10.14 -0.64
C ASN A 108 -3.29 9.63 0.77
N ASN A 109 -2.08 9.90 1.29
CA ASN A 109 -1.60 9.42 2.59
C ASN A 109 -1.73 7.88 2.76
N ILE A 110 -1.41 7.14 1.71
CA ILE A 110 -1.41 5.68 1.67
C ILE A 110 0.04 5.20 1.78
N LYS A 111 0.30 4.24 2.67
CA LYS A 111 1.64 3.67 2.86
C LYS A 111 2.05 2.84 1.63
N VAL A 112 3.34 2.71 1.40
CA VAL A 112 3.86 1.84 0.32
C VAL A 112 4.79 0.78 0.87
N ARG A 113 4.55 -0.48 0.47
CA ARG A 113 5.55 -1.56 0.53
C ARG A 113 6.25 -1.64 -0.82
N GLY A 114 7.57 -1.52 -0.83
CA GLY A 114 8.38 -1.71 -2.02
C GLY A 114 8.59 -3.19 -2.29
N HIS A 115 8.16 -3.66 -3.46
CA HIS A 115 8.25 -5.05 -3.87
C HIS A 115 8.83 -5.12 -5.29
N ASN A 116 10.02 -5.69 -5.51
CA ASN A 116 11.01 -6.17 -4.56
C ASN A 116 12.41 -5.82 -5.10
N LEU A 117 13.46 -5.94 -4.28
CA LEU A 117 14.80 -5.51 -4.66
C LEU A 117 15.69 -6.62 -5.26
N CYS A 118 15.49 -7.87 -4.84
CA CYS A 118 16.25 -9.02 -5.32
C CYS A 118 15.36 -10.26 -5.40
N TRP A 119 15.15 -10.77 -6.61
CA TRP A 119 14.35 -11.97 -6.86
C TRP A 119 14.93 -12.79 -8.00
N HIS A 120 14.68 -14.10 -7.97
CA HIS A 120 15.14 -15.00 -9.02
C HIS A 120 14.30 -14.86 -10.30
N GLU A 121 13.04 -14.45 -10.16
CA GLU A 121 12.11 -14.19 -11.26
C GLU A 121 12.06 -12.70 -11.60
N GLN A 122 11.71 -12.39 -12.86
CA GLN A 122 11.66 -11.03 -13.41
C GLN A 122 12.93 -10.20 -13.17
N THR A 123 14.08 -10.84 -13.03
CA THR A 123 15.40 -10.18 -13.07
C THR A 123 15.94 -10.19 -14.50
N PRO A 124 16.43 -9.06 -15.05
CA PRO A 124 16.98 -9.05 -16.41
C PRO A 124 18.14 -10.02 -16.55
N ALA A 125 18.03 -10.99 -17.47
CA ALA A 125 19.07 -12.01 -17.68
C ALA A 125 20.46 -11.41 -17.95
N ARG A 126 20.52 -10.20 -18.52
CA ARG A 126 21.77 -9.50 -18.85
C ARG A 126 22.59 -9.13 -17.61
N ILE A 127 21.98 -8.97 -16.42
CA ILE A 127 22.72 -8.64 -15.19
C ILE A 127 23.71 -9.74 -14.79
N PHE A 128 23.45 -10.98 -15.20
CA PHE A 128 24.31 -12.14 -14.92
C PHE A 128 25.42 -12.33 -15.95
N LYS A 129 25.45 -11.54 -17.03
CA LYS A 129 26.37 -11.73 -18.15
C LYS A 129 27.31 -10.54 -18.36
N GLY A 130 28.56 -10.84 -18.70
CA GLY A 130 29.57 -9.86 -19.11
C GLY A 130 29.39 -9.43 -20.58
N GLN A 131 30.21 -8.46 -21.01
CA GLN A 131 30.21 -8.01 -22.41
C GLN A 131 30.50 -9.15 -23.40
N ASP A 132 31.33 -10.10 -22.99
CA ASP A 132 31.68 -11.33 -23.71
C ASP A 132 30.58 -12.41 -23.71
N GLY A 133 29.44 -12.16 -23.06
CA GLY A 133 28.33 -13.10 -22.94
C GLY A 133 28.53 -14.20 -21.89
N LYS A 134 29.67 -14.24 -21.20
CA LYS A 134 29.94 -15.21 -20.13
C LYS A 134 29.32 -14.75 -18.82
N GLU A 135 29.24 -15.66 -17.85
CA GLU A 135 28.77 -15.31 -16.51
C GLU A 135 29.74 -14.34 -15.84
N VAL A 136 29.18 -13.34 -15.16
CA VAL A 136 29.99 -12.39 -14.39
C VAL A 136 30.50 -13.03 -13.11
N THR A 137 31.56 -12.44 -12.55
CA THR A 137 32.07 -12.84 -11.24
C THR A 137 31.11 -12.42 -10.12
N LYS A 138 31.23 -13.07 -8.96
CA LYS A 138 30.56 -12.69 -7.71
C LYS A 138 30.70 -11.19 -7.40
N ALA A 139 31.90 -10.65 -7.53
CA ALA A 139 32.18 -9.24 -7.25
C ALA A 139 31.37 -8.30 -8.15
N VAL A 140 31.35 -8.59 -9.46
CA VAL A 140 30.59 -7.78 -10.43
C VAL A 140 29.08 -7.87 -10.17
N LEU A 141 28.57 -9.07 -9.87
CA LEU A 141 27.13 -9.23 -9.62
C LEU A 141 26.70 -8.55 -8.32
N LEU A 142 27.50 -8.63 -7.26
CA LEU A 142 27.23 -7.92 -6.00
C LEU A 142 27.32 -6.41 -6.14
N ASP A 143 28.22 -5.88 -6.98
CA ASP A 143 28.30 -4.45 -7.26
C ASP A 143 27.07 -3.96 -8.05
N ARG A 144 26.63 -4.74 -9.04
CA ARG A 144 25.36 -4.49 -9.77
C ARG A 144 24.15 -4.47 -8.84
N LEU A 145 24.07 -5.44 -7.93
CA LEU A 145 23.00 -5.51 -6.93
C LEU A 145 23.04 -4.30 -5.99
N LYS A 146 24.24 -3.92 -5.51
CA LYS A 146 24.44 -2.73 -4.69
C LYS A 146 23.96 -1.47 -5.41
N ALA A 147 24.37 -1.29 -6.66
CA ALA A 147 23.99 -0.14 -7.47
C ALA A 147 22.48 -0.06 -7.68
N HIS A 148 21.82 -1.18 -8.00
CA HIS A 148 20.36 -1.26 -8.10
C HIS A 148 19.68 -0.85 -6.79
N ILE A 149 20.00 -1.54 -5.70
CA ILE A 149 19.38 -1.33 -4.38
C ILE A 149 19.59 0.11 -3.91
N THR A 150 20.82 0.60 -3.96
CA THR A 150 21.15 1.96 -3.51
C THR A 150 20.38 3.00 -4.32
N THR A 151 20.29 2.84 -5.65
CA THR A 151 19.58 3.79 -6.52
C THR A 151 18.08 3.81 -6.23
N VAL A 152 17.46 2.63 -6.16
CA VAL A 152 16.01 2.49 -5.97
C VAL A 152 15.59 2.92 -4.56
N VAL A 153 16.29 2.45 -3.52
CA VAL A 153 15.98 2.78 -2.14
C VAL A 153 16.20 4.27 -1.87
N ASN A 154 17.30 4.87 -2.35
CA ASN A 154 17.54 6.31 -2.18
C ASN A 154 16.47 7.16 -2.87
N ARG A 155 16.00 6.77 -4.06
CA ARG A 155 14.95 7.52 -4.78
C ARG A 155 13.65 7.63 -3.98
N TYR A 156 13.29 6.56 -3.28
CA TYR A 156 12.02 6.46 -2.55
C TYR A 156 12.16 6.54 -1.03
N LYS A 157 13.34 6.93 -0.54
CA LYS A 157 13.64 7.14 0.87
C LYS A 157 12.61 8.06 1.51
N GLY A 158 12.06 7.63 2.65
CA GLY A 158 10.99 8.35 3.37
C GLY A 158 9.59 8.26 2.75
N LYS A 159 9.42 7.66 1.57
CA LYS A 159 8.11 7.41 0.92
C LYS A 159 7.64 5.97 1.03
N ILE A 160 8.58 5.03 1.21
CA ILE A 160 8.33 3.60 1.37
C ILE A 160 8.65 3.21 2.81
N TYR A 161 7.71 2.58 3.50
CA TYR A 161 7.90 2.23 4.92
C TYR A 161 8.58 0.86 5.10
N ALA A 162 8.48 0.00 4.09
CA ALA A 162 9.02 -1.35 4.12
C ALA A 162 9.45 -1.81 2.72
N TRP A 163 10.54 -2.57 2.66
CA TRP A 163 11.04 -3.21 1.45
C TRP A 163 11.03 -4.72 1.59
N ASP A 164 10.50 -5.42 0.59
CA ASP A 164 10.82 -6.81 0.36
C ASP A 164 12.20 -6.84 -0.33
N VAL A 165 13.24 -7.04 0.48
CA VAL A 165 14.64 -6.92 0.04
C VAL A 165 15.04 -8.13 -0.79
N VAL A 166 14.74 -9.32 -0.29
CA VAL A 166 14.96 -10.59 -0.99
C VAL A 166 13.65 -11.35 -1.03
N ASN A 167 13.28 -11.83 -2.22
CA ASN A 167 12.08 -12.60 -2.45
C ASN A 167 12.43 -14.06 -2.80
N GLU A 168 11.81 -15.03 -2.11
CA GLU A 168 11.73 -16.45 -2.49
C GLU A 168 13.09 -17.15 -2.71
N ALA A 169 14.04 -16.92 -1.80
CA ALA A 169 15.37 -17.51 -1.85
C ALA A 169 15.41 -18.95 -1.32
N ILE A 170 14.47 -19.38 -0.47
CA ILE A 170 14.41 -20.76 0.02
C ILE A 170 13.77 -21.65 -1.07
N ASP A 171 14.28 -22.87 -1.27
CA ASP A 171 13.75 -23.82 -2.25
C ASP A 171 12.49 -24.52 -1.74
N ASP A 172 11.59 -24.93 -2.64
CA ASP A 172 10.42 -25.75 -2.27
C ASP A 172 10.78 -27.21 -2.05
N ASN A 173 11.84 -27.69 -2.71
CA ASN A 173 12.44 -28.99 -2.49
C ASN A 173 13.19 -28.98 -1.16
N THR A 174 12.73 -29.80 -0.22
CA THR A 174 13.29 -29.91 1.13
C THR A 174 14.70 -30.51 1.17
N SER A 175 15.17 -31.14 0.09
CA SER A 175 16.55 -31.60 -0.03
C SER A 175 17.56 -30.48 -0.35
N GLN A 176 17.07 -29.28 -0.66
CA GLN A 176 17.89 -28.10 -0.93
C GLN A 176 17.54 -27.00 0.08
N TYR A 177 18.53 -26.22 0.50
CA TYR A 177 18.26 -25.06 1.35
C TYR A 177 17.83 -23.87 0.50
N LEU A 178 18.78 -23.27 -0.23
CA LEU A 178 18.53 -22.17 -1.14
C LEU A 178 18.09 -22.65 -2.52
N ARG A 179 17.19 -21.87 -3.12
CA ARG A 179 16.76 -22.01 -4.52
C ARG A 179 17.97 -21.87 -5.43
N ASN A 180 18.09 -22.78 -6.40
CA ASN A 180 19.18 -22.81 -7.38
C ASN A 180 19.06 -21.70 -8.45
N SER A 181 18.99 -20.44 -8.01
CA SER A 181 18.90 -19.24 -8.84
C SER A 181 20.27 -18.81 -9.37
N LYS A 182 20.31 -17.95 -10.40
CA LYS A 182 21.57 -17.35 -10.89
C LYS A 182 22.26 -16.48 -9.84
N TRP A 183 21.48 -15.85 -8.94
CA TRP A 183 22.03 -15.16 -7.77
C TRP A 183 22.82 -16.12 -6.88
N TYR A 184 22.23 -17.27 -6.51
CA TYR A 184 22.89 -18.27 -5.69
C TYR A 184 24.08 -18.93 -6.39
N GLN A 185 23.94 -19.32 -7.66
CA GLN A 185 25.02 -19.96 -8.44
C GLN A 185 26.28 -19.09 -8.53
N ILE A 186 26.12 -17.77 -8.66
CA ILE A 186 27.24 -16.84 -8.85
C ILE A 186 27.75 -16.28 -7.51
N CYS A 187 26.87 -15.99 -6.56
CA CYS A 187 27.24 -15.31 -5.31
C CYS A 187 27.32 -16.19 -4.08
N GLY A 188 26.76 -17.41 -4.11
CA GLY A 188 26.48 -18.19 -2.89
C GLY A 188 25.43 -17.49 -2.04
N GLU A 189 25.51 -17.60 -0.72
CA GLU A 189 24.54 -16.98 0.20
C GLU A 189 24.69 -15.45 0.30
N ASP A 190 25.87 -14.92 -0.08
CA ASP A 190 26.20 -13.50 0.07
C ASP A 190 25.21 -12.54 -0.58
N PHE A 191 24.51 -12.92 -1.67
CA PHE A 191 23.56 -12.01 -2.28
C PHE A 191 22.44 -11.63 -1.31
N ILE A 192 22.05 -12.53 -0.41
CA ILE A 192 21.01 -12.28 0.61
C ILE A 192 21.55 -11.27 1.61
N VAL A 193 22.65 -11.61 2.28
CA VAL A 193 23.27 -10.77 3.32
C VAL A 193 23.58 -9.38 2.77
N LYS A 194 24.22 -9.32 1.60
CA LYS A 194 24.61 -8.06 0.97
C LYS A 194 23.40 -7.23 0.54
N ALA A 195 22.32 -7.84 0.04
CA ALA A 195 21.12 -7.09 -0.30
C ALA A 195 20.55 -6.34 0.92
N PHE A 196 20.49 -7.00 2.08
CA PHE A 196 20.04 -6.36 3.33
C PHE A 196 21.00 -5.28 3.81
N GLU A 197 22.32 -5.52 3.79
CA GLU A 197 23.32 -4.50 4.12
C GLU A 197 23.17 -3.25 3.22
N TYR A 198 23.00 -3.44 1.92
CA TYR A 198 22.85 -2.34 0.95
C TYR A 198 21.55 -1.57 1.17
N ALA A 199 20.43 -2.27 1.40
CA ALA A 199 19.14 -1.65 1.66
C ALA A 199 19.16 -0.84 2.97
N HIS A 200 19.75 -1.40 4.03
CA HIS A 200 19.88 -0.72 5.33
C HIS A 200 20.78 0.51 5.23
N ALA A 201 21.91 0.41 4.51
CA ALA A 201 22.81 1.54 4.30
C ALA A 201 22.13 2.69 3.52
N ALA A 202 21.26 2.38 2.56
CA ALA A 202 20.54 3.38 1.77
C ALA A 202 19.40 4.04 2.57
N ASP A 203 18.57 3.25 3.27
CA ASP A 203 17.52 3.76 4.15
C ASP A 203 17.45 2.95 5.47
N PRO A 204 18.14 3.42 6.54
CA PRO A 204 18.15 2.73 7.82
C PRO A 204 16.81 2.83 8.58
N THR A 205 15.86 3.65 8.09
CA THR A 205 14.55 3.84 8.72
C THR A 205 13.48 2.92 8.13
N ALA A 206 13.69 2.40 6.92
CA ALA A 206 12.77 1.47 6.29
C ALA A 206 12.85 0.09 6.97
N LYS A 207 11.69 -0.56 7.13
CA LYS A 207 11.66 -1.95 7.58
C LYS A 207 12.08 -2.88 6.45
N LEU A 208 13.05 -3.74 6.70
CA LEU A 208 13.58 -4.67 5.70
C LEU A 208 12.99 -6.06 5.92
N TYR A 209 12.38 -6.62 4.89
CA TYR A 209 11.71 -7.92 4.93
C TYR A 209 12.38 -8.90 3.98
N TYR A 210 12.52 -10.13 4.45
CA TYR A 210 12.56 -11.31 3.59
C TYR A 210 11.11 -11.70 3.28
N ASN A 211 10.78 -11.96 2.02
CA ASN A 211 9.44 -12.37 1.61
C ASN A 211 9.49 -13.73 0.90
N ASP A 212 8.56 -14.62 1.20
CA ASP A 212 8.46 -15.95 0.59
C ASP A 212 7.01 -16.45 0.66
N TYR A 213 6.69 -17.43 -0.17
CA TYR A 213 5.40 -18.12 -0.15
C TYR A 213 5.54 -19.49 0.54
N ASN A 214 4.41 -20.20 0.69
CA ASN A 214 4.36 -21.53 1.32
C ASN A 214 4.84 -21.54 2.78
N THR A 215 4.82 -20.42 3.48
CA THR A 215 5.32 -20.29 4.87
C THR A 215 4.41 -20.95 5.91
N GLU A 216 3.19 -21.33 5.51
CA GLU A 216 2.30 -22.20 6.26
C GLU A 216 2.85 -23.64 6.37
N ARG A 217 3.65 -24.09 5.39
CA ARG A 217 4.28 -25.42 5.37
C ARG A 217 5.47 -25.45 6.36
N PRO A 218 5.42 -26.27 7.42
CA PRO A 218 6.48 -26.32 8.45
C PRO A 218 7.89 -26.48 7.86
N GLU A 219 8.06 -27.37 6.89
CA GLU A 219 9.33 -27.68 6.25
C GLU A 219 9.90 -26.52 5.42
N LYS A 220 9.06 -25.56 5.00
CA LYS A 220 9.50 -24.32 4.36
C LYS A 220 9.81 -23.27 5.41
N ARG A 221 8.90 -23.08 6.36
CA ARG A 221 9.01 -22.07 7.43
C ARG A 221 10.27 -22.23 8.27
N GLU A 222 10.59 -23.45 8.69
CA GLU A 222 11.76 -23.74 9.53
C GLU A 222 13.09 -23.49 8.83
N ARG A 223 13.10 -23.39 7.49
CA ARG A 223 14.29 -23.01 6.72
C ARG A 223 14.40 -21.49 6.52
N ILE A 224 13.33 -20.74 6.77
CA ILE A 224 13.30 -19.27 6.67
C ILE A 224 13.76 -18.61 7.98
N TYR A 225 13.43 -19.20 9.13
CA TYR A 225 13.72 -18.69 10.49
C TYR A 225 14.88 -19.44 11.13
#